data_AF-A0A962C7B6-F1
#
_entry.id   AF-A0A962C7B6-F1
#
_cell.length_a   1.000
_cell.length_b   1.000
_cell.length_c   1.000
_cell.angle_alpha   90.00
_cell.angle_beta   90.00
_cell.angle_gamma   90.00
#
_symmetry.space_group_name_H-M   'P 1'
#
loop_
_entity.id
_entity.type
_entity.pdbx_description
1 polymer ?
#
loop_
_entity_poly.entity_id
_entity_poly.type
_entity_poly.pdbx_seq_one_letter_code
_entity_poly.pdbx_strand_id
1 'polypeptide(L)'
;GNGLLRLRVAHPGRSRTVRLSVSTPGLLAPAVIDARIDGEVVLRPRLQWDIRALREIRAVRRQTLQVTLDSPGLKPIVRTIEVRLHPLDEALYFVREGASRIDLGWSFAAWVDPQDPVIDELLELAGIDASEQMRAPSSRAGRLERARAIWLGLERHGLRYADDSAGISQGPVVYSQRVRLLSSTWGERVANCLDGSVLIASALERLGVGSFLVLVPGHAFVGFYTDDARHEAEFLETTLLGFAGRSQPAATGSVEPAIRQRALEGFEAARRAGRDRYRKIAPRLDGRHRPDYALIDISKARAYGIMPLAVGRGDRAGSAPVAFSTPLRPQRPARQNP
;
A
#
# COMPACT_ATOMS: atom_id res chain seq x y z
N GLY A 1 3.66 5.47 10.54
CA GLY A 1 2.31 6.03 10.27
C GLY A 1 1.81 6.81 11.47
N ASN A 2 0.97 7.82 11.26
CA ASN A 2 0.35 8.61 12.32
C ASN A 2 -0.57 7.79 13.24
N GLY A 3 -1.08 6.64 12.80
CA GLY A 3 -2.00 5.79 13.59
C GLY A 3 -3.32 6.53 13.85
N LEU A 4 -4.45 5.87 13.63
CA LEU A 4 -5.75 6.49 13.94
C LEU A 4 -6.08 6.27 15.42
N LEU A 5 -5.29 6.87 16.33
CA LEU A 5 -5.65 6.94 17.75
C LEU A 5 -6.54 8.17 17.96
N ARG A 6 -7.75 7.94 18.46
CA ARG A 6 -8.72 8.99 18.77
C ARG A 6 -8.99 8.99 20.27
N LEU A 7 -8.74 10.13 20.91
CA LEU A 7 -8.95 10.32 22.34
C LEU A 7 -10.06 11.34 22.54
N ARG A 8 -11.17 10.90 23.12
CA ARG A 8 -12.25 11.79 23.56
C ARG A 8 -11.96 12.27 24.97
N VAL A 9 -11.88 13.58 25.15
CA VAL A 9 -11.75 14.21 26.45
C VAL A 9 -13.07 14.93 26.76
N ALA A 10 -13.75 14.47 27.80
CA ALA A 10 -15.02 15.04 28.22
C ALA A 10 -14.83 16.45 28.82
N HIS A 11 -15.86 17.29 28.70
CA HIS A 11 -15.82 18.65 29.23
C HIS A 11 -15.76 18.64 30.78
N PRO A 12 -14.77 19.32 31.40
CA PRO A 12 -14.59 19.30 32.85
C PRO A 12 -15.45 20.34 33.59
N GLY A 13 -16.50 20.89 32.96
CA GLY A 13 -17.41 21.90 33.53
C GLY A 13 -16.88 23.34 33.47
N ARG A 14 -15.58 23.53 33.25
CA ARG A 14 -14.92 24.83 33.04
C ARG A 14 -13.74 24.69 32.08
N SER A 15 -13.42 25.75 31.35
CA SER A 15 -12.22 25.81 30.52
C SER A 15 -10.95 25.43 31.29
N ARG A 16 -10.11 24.54 30.74
CA ARG A 16 -8.80 24.19 31.32
C ARG A 16 -7.73 23.94 30.28
N THR A 17 -6.48 24.28 30.62
CA THR A 17 -5.31 23.80 29.91
C THR A 17 -4.97 22.39 30.39
N VAL A 18 -4.79 21.46 29.45
CA VAL A 18 -4.40 20.09 29.73
C VAL A 18 -3.16 19.71 28.94
N ARG A 19 -2.40 18.78 29.51
CA ARG A 19 -1.32 18.06 28.82
C ARG A 19 -1.73 16.60 28.67
N LEU A 20 -1.95 16.19 27.44
CA LEU A 20 -2.18 14.79 27.08
C LEU A 20 -0.83 14.14 26.72
N SER A 21 -0.53 12.98 27.30
CA SER A 21 0.61 12.15 26.93
C SER A 21 0.14 10.73 26.60
N VAL A 22 0.66 10.16 25.51
CA VAL A 22 0.42 8.76 25.13
C VAL A 22 1.76 8.05 24.99
N SER A 23 1.95 6.96 25.72
CA SER A 23 3.17 6.15 25.67
C SER A 23 2.85 4.67 25.52
N THR A 24 3.72 3.96 24.81
CA THR A 24 3.69 2.50 24.66
C THR A 24 5.05 2.01 24.15
N PRO A 25 5.47 0.77 24.43
CA PRO A 25 6.76 0.24 23.94
C PRO A 25 6.86 0.28 22.41
N GLY A 26 7.99 0.80 21.89
CA GLY A 26 8.25 0.94 20.44
C GLY A 26 8.03 2.35 19.89
N LEU A 27 7.62 3.31 20.72
CA LEU A 27 7.68 4.73 20.36
C LEU A 27 9.07 5.30 20.69
N LEU A 28 9.57 6.21 19.84
CA LEU A 28 10.80 6.97 20.07
C LEU A 28 10.66 7.90 21.30
N ALA A 29 9.47 8.45 21.49
CA ALA A 29 9.09 9.25 22.64
C ALA A 29 7.57 9.20 22.85
N PRO A 30 7.06 9.48 24.07
CA PRO A 30 5.64 9.69 24.28
C PRO A 30 5.08 10.78 23.36
N ALA A 31 3.90 10.55 22.79
CA ALA A 31 3.21 11.58 22.01
C ALA A 31 2.53 12.56 22.97
N VAL A 32 2.87 13.85 22.87
CA VAL A 32 2.36 14.90 23.75
C VAL A 32 1.51 15.90 22.97
N ILE A 33 0.36 16.27 23.53
CA ILE A 33 -0.48 17.38 23.04
C ILE A 33 -0.80 18.28 24.24
N ASP A 34 -0.38 19.53 24.17
CA ASP A 34 -0.85 20.59 25.05
C ASP A 34 -2.07 21.26 24.39
N ALA A 35 -3.20 21.33 25.10
CA ALA A 35 -4.45 21.86 24.55
C ALA A 35 -5.24 22.61 25.61
N ARG A 36 -6.01 23.63 25.18
CA ARG A 36 -7.07 24.22 25.97
C ARG A 36 -8.39 23.52 25.65
N ILE A 37 -9.10 23.10 26.68
CA ILE A 37 -10.37 22.37 26.58
C ILE A 37 -11.48 23.24 27.17
N ASP A 38 -12.29 23.81 26.27
CA ASP A 38 -13.48 24.62 26.60
C ASP A 38 -14.79 23.83 26.39
N GLY A 39 -14.70 22.58 25.92
CA GLY A 39 -15.83 21.70 25.58
C GLY A 39 -15.39 20.24 25.50
N GLU A 40 -16.27 19.33 25.05
CA GLU A 40 -15.81 17.99 24.65
C GLU A 40 -14.88 18.12 23.44
N VAL A 41 -13.69 17.51 23.50
CA VAL A 41 -12.71 17.56 22.41
C VAL A 41 -12.26 16.18 22.00
N VAL A 42 -11.93 16.05 20.71
CA VAL A 42 -11.33 14.84 20.14
C VAL A 42 -9.89 15.14 19.74
N LEU A 43 -8.94 14.54 20.46
CA LEU A 43 -7.51 14.66 20.19
C LEU A 43 -7.01 13.45 19.38
N ARG A 44 -6.03 13.70 18.50
CA ARG A 44 -5.42 12.69 17.63
C ARG A 44 -3.89 12.80 17.69
N PRO A 45 -3.26 12.22 18.73
CA PRO A 45 -1.82 12.28 18.89
C PRO A 45 -1.11 11.54 17.75
N ARG A 46 -0.05 12.16 17.22
CA ARG A 46 0.83 11.52 16.23
C ARG A 46 1.82 10.63 16.97
N LEU A 47 1.73 9.32 16.74
CA LEU A 47 2.64 8.35 17.34
C LEU A 47 3.95 8.27 16.54
N GLN A 48 5.07 8.61 17.19
CA GLN A 48 6.41 8.52 16.58
C GLN A 48 7.00 7.13 16.84
N TRP A 49 6.69 6.19 15.96
CA TRP A 49 7.20 4.83 16.05
C TRP A 49 8.69 4.76 15.71
N ASP A 50 9.44 3.96 16.47
CA ASP A 50 10.77 3.52 16.07
C ASP A 50 10.64 2.50 14.94
N ILE A 51 10.84 2.97 13.71
CA ILE A 51 10.70 2.14 12.51
C ILE A 51 11.70 0.99 12.49
N ARG A 52 12.91 1.18 13.04
CA ARG A 52 13.92 0.12 13.12
C ARG A 52 13.43 -0.99 14.04
N ALA A 53 12.93 -0.64 15.22
CA ALA A 53 12.36 -1.62 16.14
C ALA A 53 11.12 -2.32 15.55
N LEU A 54 10.25 -1.59 14.85
CA LEU A 54 9.08 -2.18 14.19
C LEU A 54 9.44 -3.20 13.12
N ARG A 55 10.55 -2.98 12.40
CA ARG A 55 11.06 -3.92 11.38
C ARG A 55 11.55 -5.23 11.97
N GLU A 56 11.77 -5.35 13.27
CA GLU A 56 12.18 -6.60 13.92
C GLU A 56 11.00 -7.41 14.46
N ILE A 57 9.79 -6.85 14.43
CA ILE A 57 8.60 -7.58 14.87
C ILE A 57 8.22 -8.60 13.82
N ARG A 58 8.13 -9.88 14.23
CA ARG A 58 7.79 -11.02 13.37
C ARG A 58 6.46 -11.69 13.73
N ALA A 59 5.89 -11.33 14.88
CA ALA A 59 4.65 -11.90 15.38
C ALA A 59 3.84 -10.84 16.13
N VAL A 60 2.53 -11.03 16.17
CA VAL A 60 1.62 -10.17 16.93
C VAL A 60 2.00 -10.22 18.40
N ARG A 61 2.22 -9.05 19.01
CA ARG A 61 2.48 -8.93 20.45
C ARG A 61 1.43 -8.08 21.14
N ARG A 62 1.09 -8.45 22.38
CA ARG A 62 0.27 -7.61 23.27
C ARG A 62 1.17 -6.62 23.99
N GLN A 63 0.70 -5.40 24.15
CA GLN A 63 1.37 -4.38 24.93
C GLN A 63 0.36 -3.39 25.49
N THR A 64 0.76 -2.70 26.56
CA THR A 64 -0.07 -1.66 27.17
C THR A 64 0.20 -0.31 26.50
N LEU A 65 -0.87 0.38 26.13
CA LEU A 65 -0.88 1.79 25.76
C LEU A 65 -1.36 2.59 26.97
N GLN A 66 -0.54 3.50 27.46
CA GLN A 66 -0.88 4.40 28.56
C GLN A 66 -1.25 5.77 28.01
N VAL A 67 -2.39 6.29 28.48
CA VAL A 67 -2.85 7.65 28.23
C VAL A 67 -2.87 8.39 29.56
N THR A 68 -2.11 9.47 29.65
CA THR A 68 -2.08 10.35 30.82
C THR A 68 -2.64 11.72 30.43
N LEU A 69 -3.61 12.21 31.19
CA LEU A 69 -4.14 13.56 31.08
C LEU A 69 -3.81 14.33 32.36
N ASP A 70 -2.97 15.33 32.22
CA ASP A 70 -2.54 16.23 33.30
C ASP A 70 -3.19 17.60 33.14
N SER A 71 -3.45 18.26 34.26
CA SER A 71 -3.92 19.64 34.31
C SER A 71 -3.42 20.27 35.62
N PRO A 72 -2.96 21.53 35.60
CA PRO A 72 -2.53 22.22 36.81
C PRO A 72 -3.59 22.18 37.92
N GLY A 73 -3.16 21.80 39.13
CA GLY A 73 -4.02 21.72 40.31
C GLY A 73 -5.00 20.54 40.33
N LEU A 74 -4.87 19.57 39.42
CA LEU A 74 -5.63 18.32 39.46
C LEU A 74 -4.71 17.11 39.59
N LYS A 75 -5.22 16.03 40.17
CA LYS A 75 -4.56 14.73 40.09
C LYS A 75 -4.59 14.24 38.63
N PRO A 76 -3.46 13.76 38.07
CA PRO A 76 -3.43 13.22 36.72
C PRO A 76 -4.40 12.05 36.56
N ILE A 77 -5.10 12.01 35.42
CA ILE A 77 -5.89 10.85 35.03
C ILE A 77 -4.99 9.95 34.19
N VAL A 78 -4.83 8.70 34.63
CA VAL A 78 -4.08 7.68 33.89
C VAL A 78 -5.05 6.58 33.47
N ARG A 79 -5.02 6.23 32.19
CA ARG A 79 -5.74 5.08 31.64
C ARG A 79 -4.77 4.19 30.89
N THR A 80 -4.88 2.89 31.12
CA THR A 80 -4.13 1.86 30.39
C THR A 80 -5.09 1.07 29.51
N ILE A 81 -4.65 0.76 28.29
CA ILE A 81 -5.43 0.01 27.31
C ILE A 81 -4.52 -1.08 26.75
N GLU A 82 -4.98 -2.31 26.77
CA GLU A 82 -4.28 -3.41 26.09
C GLU A 82 -4.46 -3.29 24.58
N VAL A 83 -3.36 -3.26 23.85
CA VAL A 83 -3.34 -3.19 22.39
C VAL A 83 -2.53 -4.35 21.80
N ARG A 84 -2.86 -4.72 20.56
CA ARG A 84 -2.06 -5.65 19.77
C ARG A 84 -1.24 -4.88 18.76
N LEU A 85 0.07 -5.09 18.76
CA LEU A 85 0.95 -4.59 17.74
C LEU A 85 1.21 -5.70 16.73
N HIS A 86 0.78 -5.47 15.50
CA HIS A 86 0.99 -6.38 14.36
C HIS A 86 2.31 -6.05 13.67
N PRO A 87 3.00 -7.05 13.10
CA PRO A 87 4.21 -6.81 12.31
C PRO A 87 3.89 -6.02 11.04
N LEU A 88 4.91 -5.37 10.46
CA LEU A 88 4.75 -4.54 9.26
C LEU A 88 4.40 -5.33 8.00
N ASP A 89 4.56 -6.65 8.03
CA ASP A 89 4.17 -7.55 6.96
C ASP A 89 2.76 -8.14 7.17
N GLU A 90 1.96 -7.61 8.10
CA GLU A 90 0.56 -7.98 8.30
C GLU A 90 -0.35 -6.75 8.15
N ALA A 91 -1.08 -6.70 7.03
CA ALA A 91 -2.03 -5.64 6.73
C ALA A 91 -3.41 -5.97 7.31
N LEU A 92 -3.87 -5.16 8.26
CA LEU A 92 -5.25 -5.22 8.73
C LEU A 92 -6.16 -4.51 7.73
N TYR A 93 -7.07 -5.24 7.10
CA TYR A 93 -7.91 -4.69 6.03
C TYR A 93 -9.41 -4.65 6.35
N PHE A 94 -9.83 -5.26 7.46
CA PHE A 94 -11.22 -5.16 7.92
C PHE A 94 -11.33 -5.36 9.43
N VAL A 95 -12.23 -4.59 10.07
CA VAL A 95 -12.55 -4.74 11.49
C VAL A 95 -14.06 -4.81 11.69
N ARG A 96 -14.48 -5.79 12.47
CA ARG A 96 -15.83 -6.00 12.97
C ARG A 96 -15.83 -5.80 14.49
N GLU A 97 -16.55 -4.80 14.95
CA GLU A 97 -16.74 -4.53 16.38
C GLU A 97 -18.21 -4.21 16.66
N GLY A 98 -18.92 -5.14 17.31
CA GLY A 98 -20.37 -5.05 17.48
C GLY A 98 -21.11 -4.94 16.12
N ALA A 99 -21.89 -3.86 15.95
CA ALA A 99 -22.56 -3.54 14.69
C ALA A 99 -21.63 -2.85 13.67
N SER A 100 -20.49 -2.30 14.10
CA SER A 100 -19.57 -1.59 13.22
C SER A 100 -18.85 -2.54 12.27
N ARG A 101 -18.72 -2.12 11.01
CA ARG A 101 -17.93 -2.78 9.97
C ARG A 101 -17.03 -1.70 9.37
N ILE A 102 -15.73 -1.81 9.61
CA ILE A 102 -14.75 -0.81 9.20
C ILE A 102 -13.88 -1.44 8.11
N ASP A 103 -14.04 -0.94 6.90
CA ASP A 103 -13.19 -1.26 5.76
C ASP A 103 -11.86 -0.49 5.85
N LEU A 104 -10.78 -1.25 5.93
CA LEU A 104 -9.40 -0.76 5.97
C LEU A 104 -8.62 -1.18 4.72
N GLY A 105 -9.28 -1.69 3.67
CA GLY A 105 -8.61 -2.15 2.44
C GLY A 105 -7.76 -1.07 1.77
N TRP A 106 -8.13 0.20 1.91
CA TRP A 106 -7.30 1.33 1.46
C TRP A 106 -5.88 1.33 2.04
N SER A 107 -5.66 0.68 3.20
CA SER A 107 -4.35 0.62 3.86
C SER A 107 -3.31 -0.15 3.06
N PHE A 108 -3.71 -1.08 2.18
CA PHE A 108 -2.77 -1.79 1.30
C PHE A 108 -1.97 -0.84 0.40
N ALA A 109 -2.52 0.34 0.09
CA ALA A 109 -1.77 1.38 -0.63
C ALA A 109 -0.51 1.82 0.12
N ALA A 110 -0.36 1.59 1.42
CA ALA A 110 0.86 1.90 2.18
C ALA A 110 2.04 0.98 1.83
N TRP A 111 1.81 -0.21 1.27
CA TRP A 111 2.88 -1.11 0.81
C TRP A 111 3.41 -0.74 -0.58
N VAL A 112 2.73 0.15 -1.30
CA VAL A 112 3.23 0.69 -2.56
C VAL A 112 4.23 1.81 -2.26
N ASP A 113 5.52 1.51 -2.24
CA ASP A 113 6.58 2.49 -2.01
C ASP A 113 7.41 2.71 -3.28
N PRO A 114 7.06 3.72 -4.11
CA PRO A 114 7.84 4.00 -5.30
C PRO A 114 9.28 4.39 -5.00
N GLN A 115 9.62 4.86 -3.78
CA GLN A 115 10.97 5.32 -3.44
C GLN A 115 11.75 4.29 -2.60
N ASP A 116 11.29 3.04 -2.56
CA ASP A 116 12.07 1.95 -1.96
C ASP A 116 13.30 1.66 -2.84
N PRO A 117 14.50 1.43 -2.28
CA PRO A 117 15.71 1.09 -3.06
C PRO A 117 15.53 -0.12 -3.98
N VAL A 118 14.66 -1.08 -3.62
CA VAL A 118 14.32 -2.21 -4.48
C VAL A 118 13.79 -1.75 -5.85
N ILE A 119 13.08 -0.62 -5.88
CA ILE A 119 12.56 -0.07 -7.13
C ILE A 119 13.68 0.48 -8.02
N ASP A 120 14.75 1.02 -7.43
CA ASP A 120 15.91 1.46 -8.20
C ASP A 120 16.60 0.26 -8.88
N GLU A 121 16.83 -0.81 -8.13
CA GLU A 121 17.41 -2.06 -8.64
C GLU A 121 16.53 -2.69 -9.73
N LEU A 122 15.21 -2.68 -9.54
CA LEU A 122 14.27 -3.19 -10.54
C LEU A 122 14.28 -2.36 -11.83
N LEU A 123 14.34 -1.04 -11.74
CA LEU A 123 14.38 -0.18 -12.93
C LEU A 123 15.69 -0.32 -13.71
N GLU A 124 16.81 -0.49 -13.00
CA GLU A 124 18.10 -0.82 -13.61
C GLU A 124 18.02 -2.16 -14.36
N LEU A 125 17.49 -3.20 -13.71
CA LEU A 125 17.25 -4.50 -14.36
C LEU A 125 16.21 -4.42 -15.49
N ALA A 126 15.29 -3.47 -15.48
CA ALA A 126 14.36 -3.22 -16.58
C ALA A 126 15.03 -2.49 -17.76
N GLY A 127 16.24 -1.95 -17.58
CA GLY A 127 16.92 -1.10 -18.56
C GLY A 127 16.27 0.27 -18.73
N ILE A 128 15.65 0.80 -17.67
CA ILE A 128 14.99 2.11 -17.66
C ILE A 128 15.93 3.11 -17.01
N ASP A 129 16.23 4.19 -17.73
CA ASP A 129 17.15 5.23 -17.28
C ASP A 129 16.56 6.05 -16.10
N ALA A 130 17.43 6.52 -15.21
CA ALA A 130 17.03 7.39 -14.10
C ALA A 130 16.34 8.69 -14.55
N SER A 131 16.69 9.21 -15.73
CA SER A 131 16.06 10.39 -16.35
C SER A 131 14.61 10.18 -16.78
N GLU A 132 14.15 8.92 -16.89
CA GLU A 132 12.76 8.59 -17.22
C GLU A 132 11.84 8.49 -16.00
N GLN A 133 12.42 8.57 -14.79
CA GLN A 133 11.66 8.53 -13.54
C GLN A 133 10.67 9.70 -13.47
N MET A 134 9.49 9.43 -12.89
CA MET A 134 8.38 10.37 -12.72
C MET A 134 7.81 11.00 -14.02
N ARG A 135 8.25 10.56 -15.20
CA ARG A 135 7.75 11.07 -16.49
C ARG A 135 6.99 10.00 -17.24
N ALA A 136 5.69 9.89 -17.04
CA ALA A 136 4.88 8.91 -17.76
C ALA A 136 4.86 9.17 -19.28
N PRO A 137 4.89 8.13 -20.14
CA PRO A 137 4.63 8.29 -21.57
C PRO A 137 3.19 8.73 -21.77
N SER A 138 2.92 9.68 -22.66
CA SER A 138 1.54 10.11 -22.95
C SER A 138 0.75 9.05 -23.74
N SER A 139 1.43 8.17 -24.46
CA SER A 139 0.78 7.14 -25.29
C SER A 139 0.53 5.83 -24.52
N ARG A 140 -0.57 5.15 -24.86
CA ARG A 140 -0.87 3.79 -24.42
C ARG A 140 0.29 2.83 -24.71
N ALA A 141 0.86 2.93 -25.92
CA ALA A 141 1.98 2.09 -26.34
C ALA A 141 3.20 2.26 -25.41
N GLY A 142 3.60 3.49 -25.11
CA GLY A 142 4.74 3.74 -24.22
C GLY A 142 4.49 3.27 -22.78
N ARG A 143 3.26 3.39 -22.26
CA ARG A 143 2.93 2.85 -20.93
C ARG A 143 2.97 1.32 -20.89
N LEU A 144 2.50 0.66 -21.96
CA LEU A 144 2.60 -0.79 -22.11
C LEU A 144 4.07 -1.24 -22.22
N GLU A 145 4.89 -0.50 -22.96
CA GLU A 145 6.34 -0.77 -23.06
C GLU A 145 7.02 -0.69 -21.70
N ARG A 146 6.70 0.32 -20.88
CA ARG A 146 7.22 0.43 -19.51
C ARG A 146 6.78 -0.71 -18.62
N ALA A 147 5.49 -1.06 -18.65
CA ALA A 147 4.99 -2.19 -17.88
C ALA A 147 5.66 -3.51 -18.30
N ARG A 148 5.92 -3.70 -19.60
CA ARG A 148 6.66 -4.85 -20.12
C ARG A 148 8.13 -4.84 -19.70
N ALA A 149 8.78 -3.68 -19.70
CA ALA A 149 10.17 -3.54 -19.24
C ALA A 149 10.30 -3.85 -17.74
N ILE A 150 9.35 -3.39 -16.91
CA ILE A 150 9.28 -3.80 -15.50
C ILE A 150 9.17 -5.32 -15.38
N TRP A 151 8.28 -5.96 -16.14
CA TRP A 151 8.13 -7.41 -16.14
C TRP A 151 9.43 -8.14 -16.55
N LEU A 152 10.15 -7.61 -17.54
CA LEU A 152 11.47 -8.11 -17.93
C LEU A 152 12.48 -8.00 -16.79
N GLY A 153 12.49 -6.88 -16.05
CA GLY A 153 13.33 -6.71 -14.86
C GLY A 153 13.04 -7.77 -13.79
N LEU A 154 11.76 -8.07 -13.54
CA LEU A 154 11.36 -9.13 -12.62
C LEU A 154 11.83 -10.52 -13.08
N GLU A 155 11.76 -10.82 -14.37
CA GLU A 155 12.26 -12.07 -14.93
C GLU A 155 13.79 -12.18 -14.90
N ARG A 156 14.52 -11.09 -15.14
CA ARG A 156 15.98 -11.02 -15.00
C ARG A 156 16.42 -11.26 -13.55
N HIS A 157 15.68 -10.70 -12.60
CA HIS A 157 15.90 -10.95 -11.17
C HIS A 157 15.59 -12.41 -10.77
N GLY A 158 14.78 -13.10 -11.57
CA GLY A 158 14.32 -14.45 -11.29
C GLY A 158 13.21 -14.51 -10.26
N LEU A 159 12.40 -13.44 -10.13
CA LEU A 159 11.24 -13.42 -9.22
C LEU A 159 10.21 -14.47 -9.67
N ARG A 160 9.70 -15.27 -8.73
CA ARG A 160 8.69 -16.31 -8.97
C ARG A 160 7.45 -16.13 -8.10
N TYR A 161 6.30 -16.56 -8.61
CA TYR A 161 5.11 -16.68 -7.78
C TYR A 161 5.25 -17.85 -6.80
N ALA A 162 4.86 -17.65 -5.53
CA ALA A 162 4.61 -18.75 -4.60
C ALA A 162 3.19 -18.68 -4.04
N ASP A 163 2.56 -19.85 -4.02
CA ASP A 163 1.17 -20.04 -3.61
C ASP A 163 1.03 -20.38 -2.11
N ASP A 164 2.06 -20.13 -1.31
CA ASP A 164 1.95 -20.23 0.15
C ASP A 164 0.73 -19.42 0.57
N SER A 165 -0.29 -20.11 1.11
CA SER A 165 -1.63 -19.57 1.42
C SER A 165 -1.52 -18.09 1.74
N ALA A 166 -2.22 -17.22 1.00
CA ALA A 166 -1.98 -15.78 0.80
C ALA A 166 -1.83 -14.88 2.05
N GLY A 167 -1.66 -15.46 3.23
CA GLY A 167 -1.51 -14.82 4.52
C GLY A 167 -2.83 -14.31 5.04
N ILE A 168 -3.95 -14.73 4.43
CA ILE A 168 -5.28 -14.23 4.73
C ILE A 168 -5.77 -14.91 6.01
N SER A 169 -6.02 -14.10 7.03
CA SER A 169 -6.62 -14.50 8.29
C SER A 169 -7.93 -13.74 8.46
N GLN A 170 -9.07 -14.44 8.44
CA GLN A 170 -10.39 -13.85 8.66
C GLN A 170 -10.92 -14.30 10.02
N GLY A 171 -10.42 -13.67 11.08
CA GLY A 171 -10.88 -13.92 12.45
C GLY A 171 -12.25 -13.30 12.72
N PRO A 172 -12.88 -13.62 13.87
CA PRO A 172 -14.23 -13.13 14.19
C PRO A 172 -14.32 -11.61 14.37
N VAL A 173 -13.19 -10.92 14.56
CA VAL A 173 -13.12 -9.47 14.82
C VAL A 173 -12.29 -8.73 13.76
N VAL A 174 -11.20 -9.33 13.28
CA VAL A 174 -10.24 -8.65 12.40
C VAL A 174 -9.92 -9.55 11.24
N TYR A 175 -9.91 -8.98 10.03
CA TYR A 175 -9.31 -9.61 8.88
C TYR A 175 -7.95 -9.00 8.60
N SER A 176 -6.97 -9.85 8.37
CA SER A 176 -5.61 -9.47 8.01
C SER A 176 -5.10 -10.27 6.82
N GLN A 177 -4.14 -9.70 6.10
CA GLN A 177 -3.43 -10.36 5.03
C GLN A 177 -1.94 -10.09 5.19
N ARG A 178 -1.11 -11.12 5.09
CA ARG A 178 0.34 -10.89 5.03
C ARG A 178 0.74 -10.28 3.69
N VAL A 179 1.54 -9.23 3.76
CA VAL A 179 2.15 -8.54 2.61
C VAL A 179 3.61 -8.33 2.94
N ARG A 180 4.49 -9.10 2.31
CA ARG A 180 5.93 -8.98 2.53
C ARG A 180 6.38 -7.56 2.17
N LEU A 181 7.39 -7.08 2.88
CA LEU A 181 8.07 -5.85 2.51
C LEU A 181 8.80 -6.04 1.17
N LEU A 182 8.92 -4.99 0.37
CA LEU A 182 9.58 -5.06 -0.94
C LEU A 182 10.99 -5.65 -0.85
N SER A 183 11.76 -5.28 0.17
CA SER A 183 13.09 -5.85 0.44
C SER A 183 13.08 -7.36 0.67
N SER A 184 12.06 -7.89 1.35
CA SER A 184 11.92 -9.32 1.61
C SER A 184 11.52 -10.06 0.33
N THR A 185 10.51 -9.56 -0.39
CA THR A 185 10.10 -10.10 -1.70
C THR A 185 11.26 -10.11 -2.69
N TRP A 186 12.03 -9.03 -2.74
CA TRP A 186 13.20 -8.91 -3.62
C TRP A 186 14.32 -9.86 -3.21
N GLY A 187 14.68 -9.90 -1.93
CA GLY A 187 15.75 -10.78 -1.43
C GLY A 187 15.43 -12.27 -1.56
N GLU A 188 14.20 -12.67 -1.26
CA GLU A 188 13.74 -14.07 -1.34
C GLU A 188 13.45 -14.53 -2.78
N ARG A 189 13.31 -13.59 -3.73
CA ARG A 189 12.92 -13.84 -5.13
C ARG A 189 11.59 -14.58 -5.28
N VAL A 190 10.72 -14.42 -4.30
CA VAL A 190 9.40 -15.05 -4.26
C VAL A 190 8.35 -14.01 -3.87
N ALA A 191 7.21 -14.03 -4.57
CA ALA A 191 6.08 -13.15 -4.32
C ALA A 191 4.76 -13.94 -4.29
N ASN A 192 3.88 -13.63 -3.35
CA ASN A 192 2.46 -13.98 -3.51
C ASN A 192 1.75 -12.94 -4.40
N CYS A 193 0.43 -13.06 -4.52
CA CYS A 193 -0.37 -12.20 -5.39
C CYS A 193 -0.31 -10.72 -5.02
N LEU A 194 -0.36 -10.41 -3.73
CA LEU A 194 -0.33 -9.04 -3.26
C LEU A 194 1.09 -8.47 -3.19
N ASP A 195 2.08 -9.27 -2.78
CA ASP A 195 3.51 -8.92 -2.81
C ASP A 195 3.93 -8.46 -4.22
N GLY A 196 3.60 -9.26 -5.23
CA GLY A 196 3.88 -8.94 -6.63
C GLY A 196 3.12 -7.71 -7.11
N SER A 197 1.86 -7.55 -6.67
CA SER A 197 1.03 -6.41 -7.06
C SER A 197 1.57 -5.10 -6.51
N VAL A 198 2.00 -5.07 -5.24
CA VAL A 198 2.57 -3.84 -4.63
C VAL A 198 3.95 -3.51 -5.19
N LEU A 199 4.77 -4.51 -5.52
CA LEU A 199 6.07 -4.31 -6.17
C LEU A 199 5.90 -3.69 -7.56
N ILE A 200 5.04 -4.26 -8.40
CA ILE A 200 4.75 -3.74 -9.75
C ILE A 200 4.12 -2.34 -9.67
N ALA A 201 3.14 -2.13 -8.78
CA ALA A 201 2.54 -0.82 -8.57
C ALA A 201 3.59 0.23 -8.16
N SER A 202 4.53 -0.14 -7.28
CA SER A 202 5.59 0.77 -6.84
C SER A 202 6.50 1.20 -7.99
N ALA A 203 6.88 0.27 -8.87
CA ALA A 203 7.67 0.58 -10.06
C ALA A 203 6.90 1.46 -11.06
N LEU A 204 5.62 1.17 -11.29
CA LEU A 204 4.77 1.99 -12.16
C LEU A 204 4.62 3.43 -11.63
N GLU A 205 4.35 3.59 -10.33
CA GLU A 205 4.26 4.91 -9.69
C GLU A 205 5.59 5.67 -9.77
N ARG A 206 6.73 4.97 -9.64
CA ARG A 206 8.05 5.58 -9.83
C ARG A 206 8.23 6.14 -11.24
N LEU A 207 7.60 5.53 -12.24
CA LEU A 207 7.61 5.99 -13.63
C LEU A 207 6.49 6.99 -13.96
N GLY A 208 5.75 7.46 -12.96
CA GLY A 208 4.60 8.37 -13.12
C GLY A 208 3.35 7.71 -13.70
N VAL A 209 3.36 6.39 -13.90
CA VAL A 209 2.22 5.65 -14.44
C VAL A 209 1.28 5.32 -13.29
N GLY A 210 0.12 5.99 -13.26
CA GLY A 210 -0.88 5.78 -12.23
C GLY A 210 -1.35 4.32 -12.17
N SER A 211 -1.34 3.76 -10.98
CA SER A 211 -1.63 2.35 -10.72
C SER A 211 -2.70 2.16 -9.65
N PHE A 212 -3.21 0.94 -9.56
CA PHE A 212 -4.20 0.55 -8.57
C PHE A 212 -4.11 -0.94 -8.26
N LEU A 213 -4.49 -1.31 -7.04
CA LEU A 213 -4.61 -2.72 -6.61
C LEU A 213 -6.06 -3.15 -6.78
N VAL A 214 -6.28 -4.39 -7.20
CA VAL A 214 -7.60 -5.01 -7.29
C VAL A 214 -7.64 -6.21 -6.36
N LEU A 215 -8.56 -6.18 -5.41
CA LEU A 215 -8.83 -7.26 -4.47
C LEU A 215 -10.08 -8.02 -4.87
N VAL A 216 -10.01 -9.33 -4.76
CA VAL A 216 -11.13 -10.28 -4.88
C VAL A 216 -10.99 -11.32 -3.76
N PRO A 217 -12.03 -12.11 -3.43
CA PRO A 217 -11.90 -13.16 -2.43
C PRO A 217 -10.70 -14.07 -2.70
N GLY A 218 -9.77 -14.14 -1.75
CA GLY A 218 -8.59 -15.00 -1.81
C GLY A 218 -7.48 -14.57 -2.77
N HIS A 219 -7.60 -13.43 -3.47
CA HIS A 219 -6.63 -13.05 -4.51
C HIS A 219 -6.50 -11.54 -4.71
N ALA A 220 -5.36 -11.11 -5.24
CA ALA A 220 -5.13 -9.73 -5.62
C ALA A 220 -4.35 -9.65 -6.94
N PHE A 221 -4.54 -8.58 -7.68
CA PHE A 221 -3.76 -8.29 -8.88
C PHE A 221 -3.63 -6.78 -9.08
N VAL A 222 -2.73 -6.35 -9.97
CA VAL A 222 -2.43 -4.93 -10.20
C VAL A 222 -3.02 -4.46 -11.52
N GLY A 223 -3.45 -3.21 -11.57
CA GLY A 223 -3.76 -2.53 -12.82
C GLY A 223 -3.13 -1.15 -12.89
N PHE A 224 -3.11 -0.61 -14.10
CA PHE A 224 -2.51 0.69 -14.39
C PHE A 224 -3.23 1.41 -15.52
N TYR A 225 -3.23 2.73 -15.44
CA TYR A 225 -3.86 3.59 -16.43
C TYR A 225 -2.99 3.69 -17.69
N THR A 226 -3.63 3.56 -18.84
CA THR A 226 -3.00 3.62 -20.16
C THR A 226 -3.17 4.97 -20.86
N ASP A 227 -3.84 5.90 -20.20
CA ASP A 227 -4.05 7.28 -20.64
C ASP A 227 -3.92 8.26 -19.46
N ASP A 228 -3.69 9.54 -19.75
CA ASP A 228 -3.56 10.58 -18.73
C ASP A 228 -4.89 10.88 -18.02
N ALA A 229 -6.01 10.73 -18.73
CA ALA A 229 -7.35 10.95 -18.19
C ALA A 229 -7.82 9.80 -17.28
N ARG A 230 -7.08 8.68 -17.25
CA ARG A 230 -7.36 7.49 -16.41
C ARG A 230 -8.69 6.83 -16.75
N HIS A 231 -9.11 6.88 -18.00
CA HIS A 231 -10.32 6.22 -18.48
C HIS A 231 -10.05 4.78 -18.93
N GLU A 232 -8.83 4.51 -19.40
CA GLU A 232 -8.44 3.23 -19.95
C GLU A 232 -7.38 2.57 -19.09
N ALA A 233 -7.52 1.27 -18.83
CA ALA A 233 -6.58 0.55 -17.97
C ALA A 233 -6.19 -0.83 -18.52
N GLU A 234 -5.04 -1.30 -18.08
CA GLU A 234 -4.55 -2.66 -18.26
C GLU A 234 -4.32 -3.31 -16.90
N PHE A 235 -4.33 -4.64 -16.86
CA PHE A 235 -4.30 -5.42 -15.62
C PHE A 235 -3.29 -6.55 -15.78
N LEU A 236 -2.50 -6.81 -14.75
CA LEU A 236 -1.48 -7.86 -14.75
C LEU A 236 -1.78 -8.88 -13.66
N GLU A 237 -1.98 -10.13 -14.07
CA GLU A 237 -2.14 -11.27 -13.18
C GLU A 237 -0.77 -11.73 -12.65
N THR A 238 -0.50 -11.50 -11.37
CA THR A 238 0.80 -11.75 -10.73
C THR A 238 1.07 -13.24 -10.49
N THR A 239 0.06 -14.11 -10.57
CA THR A 239 0.29 -15.57 -10.51
C THR A 239 1.12 -16.10 -11.68
N LEU A 240 1.32 -15.29 -12.72
CA LEU A 240 2.13 -15.62 -13.87
C LEU A 240 3.58 -15.10 -13.77
N LEU A 241 4.00 -14.57 -12.62
CA LEU A 241 5.42 -14.27 -12.37
C LEU A 241 6.27 -15.55 -12.42
N GLY A 242 7.32 -15.54 -13.24
CA GLY A 242 8.12 -16.74 -13.48
C GLY A 242 7.45 -17.76 -14.40
N PHE A 243 6.41 -17.36 -15.12
CA PHE A 243 5.76 -18.20 -16.10
C PHE A 243 6.77 -18.72 -17.13
N ALA A 244 6.94 -20.04 -17.16
CA ALA A 244 7.87 -20.70 -18.08
C ALA A 244 7.32 -20.79 -19.52
N GLY A 245 6.04 -20.48 -19.75
CA GLY A 245 5.41 -20.63 -21.07
C GLY A 245 5.46 -22.06 -21.60
N ARG A 246 5.46 -22.18 -22.94
CA ARG A 246 5.78 -23.43 -23.66
C ARG A 246 7.28 -23.58 -23.90
N SER A 247 8.10 -22.72 -23.31
CA SER A 247 9.54 -22.65 -23.61
C SER A 247 10.28 -23.78 -22.90
N GLN A 248 10.94 -24.63 -23.69
CA GLN A 248 11.88 -25.64 -23.17
C GLN A 248 13.08 -24.95 -22.50
N PRO A 249 13.75 -25.60 -21.54
CA PRO A 249 15.03 -25.10 -21.02
C PRO A 249 15.98 -24.87 -22.20
N ALA A 250 16.59 -23.68 -22.26
CA ALA A 250 17.46 -23.30 -23.36
C ALA A 250 18.60 -24.33 -23.48
N ALA A 251 18.67 -25.03 -24.61
CA ALA A 251 19.85 -25.76 -25.00
C ALA A 251 21.00 -24.75 -25.11
N THR A 252 22.08 -24.99 -24.34
CA THR A 252 23.39 -24.33 -24.38
C THR A 252 23.49 -23.14 -25.35
N GLY A 253 23.07 -21.96 -24.89
CA GLY A 253 23.01 -20.71 -25.65
C GLY A 253 22.83 -19.52 -24.70
N SER A 254 23.02 -18.29 -25.19
CA SER A 254 22.99 -17.08 -24.37
C SER A 254 21.69 -16.95 -23.57
N VAL A 255 21.80 -16.74 -22.26
CA VAL A 255 20.69 -16.73 -21.29
C VAL A 255 19.70 -15.56 -21.54
N GLU A 256 20.19 -14.44 -22.05
CA GLU A 256 19.45 -13.18 -22.12
C GLU A 256 18.31 -13.16 -23.16
N PRO A 257 18.48 -13.60 -24.43
CA PRO A 257 17.36 -13.73 -25.36
C PRO A 257 16.23 -14.64 -24.85
N ALA A 258 16.58 -15.72 -24.15
CA ALA A 258 15.60 -16.62 -23.56
C ALA A 258 14.82 -15.97 -22.40
N ILE A 259 15.50 -15.18 -21.55
CA ILE A 259 14.83 -14.37 -20.51
C ILE A 259 13.87 -13.37 -21.16
N ARG A 260 14.30 -12.64 -22.19
CA ARG A 260 13.46 -11.67 -22.90
C ARG A 260 12.22 -12.31 -23.51
N GLN A 261 12.37 -13.46 -24.14
CA GLN A 261 11.25 -14.20 -24.74
C GLN A 261 10.25 -14.65 -23.66
N ARG A 262 10.72 -15.24 -22.56
CA ARG A 262 9.84 -15.62 -21.43
C ARG A 262 9.14 -14.41 -20.83
N ALA A 263 9.84 -13.29 -20.64
CA ALA A 263 9.24 -12.06 -20.13
C ALA A 263 8.15 -11.53 -21.06
N LEU A 264 8.38 -11.56 -22.38
CA LEU A 264 7.40 -11.15 -23.37
C LEU A 264 6.13 -12.01 -23.31
N GLU A 265 6.30 -13.34 -23.32
CA GLU A 265 5.20 -14.30 -23.25
C GLU A 265 4.43 -14.20 -21.93
N GLY A 266 5.17 -14.15 -20.81
CA GLY A 266 4.64 -14.02 -19.47
C GLY A 266 3.86 -12.72 -19.27
N PHE A 267 4.41 -11.59 -19.72
CA PHE A 267 3.72 -10.30 -19.67
C PHE A 267 2.40 -10.32 -20.44
N GLU A 268 2.40 -10.84 -21.67
CA GLU A 268 1.17 -10.92 -22.47
C GLU A 268 0.14 -11.89 -21.88
N ALA A 269 0.59 -13.00 -21.30
CA ALA A 269 -0.28 -13.93 -20.58
C ALA A 269 -0.88 -13.28 -19.32
N ALA A 270 -0.06 -12.61 -18.50
CA ALA A 270 -0.48 -11.85 -17.33
C ALA A 270 -1.49 -10.77 -17.68
N ARG A 271 -1.24 -10.06 -18.79
CA ARG A 271 -2.14 -9.01 -19.29
C ARG A 271 -3.50 -9.54 -19.73
N ARG A 272 -3.51 -10.67 -20.46
CA ARG A 272 -4.76 -11.33 -20.86
C ARG A 272 -5.54 -11.84 -19.65
N ALA A 273 -4.88 -12.59 -18.77
CA ALA A 273 -5.50 -13.17 -17.58
C ALA A 273 -6.05 -12.08 -16.64
N GLY A 274 -5.29 -11.01 -16.42
CA GLY A 274 -5.71 -9.85 -15.62
C GLY A 274 -6.95 -9.17 -16.18
N ARG A 275 -7.00 -8.90 -17.50
CA ARG A 275 -8.20 -8.33 -18.15
C ARG A 275 -9.41 -9.24 -18.03
N ASP A 276 -9.25 -10.53 -18.28
CA ASP A 276 -10.38 -11.47 -18.22
C ASP A 276 -10.91 -11.61 -16.79
N ARG A 277 -10.02 -11.60 -15.79
CA ARG A 277 -10.41 -11.55 -14.38
C ARG A 277 -11.14 -10.25 -14.06
N TYR A 278 -10.60 -9.10 -14.47
CA TYR A 278 -11.25 -7.80 -14.25
C TYR A 278 -12.66 -7.74 -14.84
N ARG A 279 -12.84 -8.17 -16.10
CA ARG A 279 -14.16 -8.19 -16.75
C ARG A 279 -15.21 -8.98 -15.95
N LYS A 280 -14.80 -10.11 -15.37
CA LYS A 280 -15.69 -10.96 -14.55
C LYS A 280 -16.08 -10.31 -13.23
N ILE A 281 -15.19 -9.51 -12.63
CA ILE A 281 -15.39 -8.94 -11.29
C ILE A 281 -15.82 -7.47 -11.30
N ALA A 282 -15.70 -6.77 -12.42
CA ALA A 282 -16.05 -5.35 -12.55
C ALA A 282 -17.46 -5.00 -12.02
N PRO A 283 -18.51 -5.82 -12.25
CA PRO A 283 -19.84 -5.54 -11.68
C PRO A 283 -19.89 -5.54 -10.15
N ARG A 284 -18.92 -6.17 -9.47
CA ARG A 284 -18.82 -6.24 -8.00
C ARG A 284 -17.95 -5.14 -7.40
N LEU A 285 -17.25 -4.36 -8.22
CA LEU A 285 -16.46 -3.20 -7.79
C LEU A 285 -17.35 -1.96 -7.58
N ASP A 286 -18.48 -2.14 -6.89
CA ASP A 286 -19.54 -1.13 -6.69
C ASP A 286 -19.50 -0.48 -5.29
N GLY A 287 -18.54 -0.89 -4.45
CA GLY A 287 -18.41 -0.45 -3.06
C GLY A 287 -19.34 -1.15 -2.07
N ARG A 288 -20.32 -1.95 -2.53
CA ARG A 288 -21.23 -2.72 -1.67
C ARG A 288 -20.66 -4.07 -1.28
N HIS A 289 -19.77 -4.62 -2.11
CA HIS A 289 -19.14 -5.92 -1.89
C HIS A 289 -17.80 -5.84 -1.13
N ARG A 290 -17.55 -4.73 -0.43
CA ARG A 290 -16.37 -4.58 0.41
C ARG A 290 -16.51 -5.39 1.71
N PRO A 291 -15.42 -5.91 2.30
CA PRO A 291 -14.02 -5.70 1.89
C PRO A 291 -13.55 -6.64 0.76
N ASP A 292 -14.35 -7.64 0.40
CA ASP A 292 -13.94 -8.75 -0.47
C ASP A 292 -13.63 -8.34 -1.92
N TYR A 293 -14.35 -7.33 -2.44
CA TYR A 293 -14.12 -6.76 -3.76
C TYR A 293 -13.78 -5.29 -3.63
N ALA A 294 -12.54 -4.92 -3.96
CA ALA A 294 -12.08 -3.54 -3.85
C ALA A 294 -11.11 -3.17 -4.98
N LEU A 295 -11.22 -1.94 -5.45
CA LEU A 295 -10.19 -1.30 -6.28
C LEU A 295 -9.59 -0.16 -5.47
N ILE A 296 -8.27 -0.22 -5.27
CA ILE A 296 -7.52 0.73 -4.46
C ILE A 296 -6.62 1.52 -5.39
N ASP A 297 -7.12 2.68 -5.83
CA ASP A 297 -6.36 3.64 -6.64
C ASP A 297 -5.28 4.29 -5.78
N ILE A 298 -4.01 4.12 -6.20
CA ILE A 298 -2.87 4.58 -5.41
C ILE A 298 -2.84 6.10 -5.34
N SER A 299 -3.09 6.81 -6.45
CA SER A 299 -3.11 8.27 -6.43
C SER A 299 -4.25 8.82 -5.55
N LYS A 300 -5.43 8.21 -5.59
CA LYS A 300 -6.53 8.58 -4.69
C LYS A 300 -6.15 8.34 -3.24
N ALA A 301 -5.57 7.18 -2.93
CA ALA A 301 -5.10 6.88 -1.57
C ALA A 301 -4.07 7.92 -1.08
N ARG A 302 -3.12 8.32 -1.94
CA ARG A 302 -2.14 9.38 -1.64
C ARG A 302 -2.80 10.73 -1.42
N ALA A 303 -3.80 11.10 -2.22
CA ALA A 303 -4.57 12.34 -2.03
C ALA A 303 -5.33 12.36 -0.69
N TYR A 304 -5.73 11.20 -0.17
CA TYR A 304 -6.29 11.03 1.18
C TYR A 304 -5.23 10.93 2.29
N GLY A 305 -3.94 11.13 1.97
CA GLY A 305 -2.84 11.13 2.94
C GLY A 305 -2.36 9.74 3.36
N ILE A 306 -2.75 8.68 2.64
CA ILE A 306 -2.19 7.34 2.85
C ILE A 306 -0.81 7.32 2.23
N MET A 307 0.23 7.36 3.05
CA MET A 307 1.63 7.37 2.59
C MET A 307 2.26 5.98 2.66
N PRO A 308 3.32 5.71 1.87
CA PRO A 308 4.08 4.48 1.99
C PRO A 308 4.57 4.23 3.42
N LEU A 309 4.77 2.96 3.80
CA LEU A 309 5.39 2.59 5.08
C LEU A 309 6.79 3.21 5.25
N ALA A 310 7.50 3.46 4.13
CA ALA A 310 8.83 4.08 4.06
C ALA A 310 9.92 3.33 4.84
N VAL A 311 9.76 2.02 5.00
CA VAL A 311 10.62 1.15 5.84
C VAL A 311 11.92 0.73 5.14
N GLY A 312 11.97 0.74 3.81
CA GLY A 312 13.17 0.41 3.03
C GLY A 312 14.21 1.53 2.94
N ARG A 313 13.88 2.75 3.36
CA ARG A 313 14.71 3.95 3.14
C ARG A 313 15.77 4.22 4.22
N GLY A 314 15.85 3.40 5.26
CA GLY A 314 16.74 3.64 6.41
C GLY A 314 16.41 4.94 7.16
N ASP A 315 17.41 5.58 7.79
CA ASP A 315 17.26 6.83 8.57
C ASP A 315 17.02 8.10 7.73
N ARG A 316 16.87 7.97 6.41
CA ARG A 316 16.46 9.11 5.60
C ARG A 316 15.04 9.48 5.99
N ALA A 317 14.93 10.43 6.93
CA ALA A 317 13.69 11.05 7.34
C ALA A 317 12.89 11.34 6.07
N GLY A 318 11.80 10.62 5.90
CA GLY A 318 10.95 10.77 4.73
C GLY A 318 10.42 12.19 4.71
N SER A 319 11.04 13.08 3.92
CA SER A 319 10.29 14.17 3.34
C SER A 319 9.25 13.47 2.48
N ALA A 320 7.98 13.58 2.86
CA ALA A 320 6.90 13.18 1.98
C ALA A 320 7.07 14.04 0.71
N PRO A 321 7.36 13.47 -0.47
CA PRO A 321 7.13 14.24 -1.67
C PRO A 321 5.61 14.46 -1.70
N VAL A 322 5.21 15.72 -1.52
CA VAL A 322 3.85 16.16 -1.80
C VAL A 322 3.64 15.87 -3.29
N ALA A 323 2.92 14.79 -3.60
CA ALA A 323 2.39 14.62 -4.93
C ALA A 323 1.33 15.70 -5.11
N PHE A 324 1.70 16.81 -5.74
CA PHE A 324 0.75 17.76 -6.27
C PHE A 324 0.05 17.09 -7.45
N SER A 325 -1.00 16.30 -7.17
CA SER A 325 -2.04 16.10 -8.17
C SER A 325 -2.92 17.33 -8.12
N THR A 326 -2.90 18.13 -9.18
CA THR A 326 -3.87 19.20 -9.36
C THR A 326 -5.25 18.56 -9.34
N PRO A 327 -6.18 18.99 -8.48
CA PRO A 327 -7.55 18.49 -8.54
C PRO A 327 -8.11 18.79 -9.93
N LEU A 328 -8.62 17.77 -10.62
CA LEU A 328 -9.45 17.98 -11.80
C LEU A 328 -10.62 18.87 -11.35
N ARG A 329 -10.64 20.11 -11.85
CA ARG A 329 -11.82 20.97 -11.71
C ARG A 329 -12.99 20.23 -12.36
N PRO A 330 -14.13 20.04 -11.67
CA PRO A 330 -15.32 19.54 -12.32
C PRO A 330 -15.71 20.54 -13.42
N GLN A 331 -15.55 20.15 -14.68
CA GLN A 331 -16.13 20.91 -15.77
C GLN A 331 -17.64 20.81 -15.61
N ARG A 332 -18.29 21.95 -15.36
CA ARG A 332 -19.74 22.04 -15.44
C ARG A 332 -20.16 21.58 -16.85
N PRO A 333 -21.16 20.69 -16.98
CA PRO A 333 -21.70 20.37 -18.29
C PRO A 333 -22.16 21.68 -18.94
N ALA A 334 -21.70 21.90 -20.17
CA ALA A 334 -22.16 23.03 -20.98
C ALA A 334 -23.69 22.97 -21.04
N ARG A 335 -24.34 24.07 -20.66
CA ARG A 335 -25.77 24.23 -20.89
C ARG A 335 -26.00 24.14 -22.39
N GLN A 336 -26.54 23.01 -22.84
CA GLN A 336 -27.29 23.01 -24.09
C GLN A 336 -28.56 23.80 -23.81
N ASN A 337 -28.62 25.01 -24.34
CA ASN A 337 -29.87 25.75 -24.46
C ASN A 337 -30.63 25.20 -25.68
N PRO A 338 -31.97 25.30 -25.65
CA PRO A 338 -32.90 24.43 -26.39
C PRO A 338 -32.79 24.51 -27.92
#